data_AF-A0A9E3ETQ8-F1
#
_entry.id   AF-A0A9E3ETQ8-F1
#
_cell.length_a   1.000
_cell.length_b   1.000
_cell.length_c   1.000
_cell.angle_alpha   90.00
_cell.angle_beta   90.00
_cell.angle_gamma   90.00
#
_symmetry.space_group_name_H-M   'P 1'
#
loop_
_entity.id
_entity.type
_entity.pdbx_description
1 polymer ?
#
loop_
_entity_poly.entity_id
_entity_poly.type
_entity_poly.pdbx_seq_one_letter_code
_entity_poly.pdbx_strand_id
1 'polypeptide(L)'
;KWTCWGVALFPASVLYSAITVREAWIVLCLVYGALCAVRWHRGRGWGWFAAATAVFLFGSGLNSGLLAAAAVVSLEALVYGARALPVGRAARAALLAAGAFLIALAAANLAYRWGGENLIWLVRPAAFDHSQHAFSAGRTAYLGELHVRSVWDLFWQTPVRCVVFLFGFPWRGFRAGDSLAVLDALCYLALAVLVVRRAGVLLRDRAARGVLGIAVAVTLLIATFTGNYGTAFRHRAKVAPLLIALAAAGSLPAGRRRIEER
;
A
#
# COMPACT_ATOMS: atom_id res chain seq x y z
N LYS A 1 -2.08 -7.31 20.48
CA LYS A 1 -0.92 -8.04 21.02
C LYS A 1 -0.25 -8.92 19.95
N TRP A 2 -0.94 -9.90 19.34
CA TRP A 2 -0.38 -10.75 18.28
C TRP A 2 0.14 -9.99 17.05
N THR A 3 -0.55 -8.93 16.61
CA THR A 3 -0.11 -8.08 15.50
C THR A 3 1.25 -7.41 15.78
N CYS A 4 1.47 -6.91 17.00
CA CYS A 4 2.71 -6.24 17.37
C CYS A 4 3.89 -7.21 17.36
N TRP A 5 3.70 -8.42 17.91
CA TRP A 5 4.70 -9.49 17.85
C TRP A 5 4.97 -9.96 16.42
N GLY A 6 3.92 -10.13 15.62
CA GLY A 6 4.04 -10.51 14.21
C GLY A 6 4.85 -9.51 13.40
N VAL A 7 4.66 -8.20 13.63
CA VAL A 7 5.46 -7.15 12.99
C VAL A 7 6.90 -7.13 13.52
N ALA A 8 7.07 -7.20 14.84
CA ALA A 8 8.40 -7.11 15.47
C ALA A 8 9.32 -8.28 15.08
N LEU A 9 8.75 -9.46 14.83
CA LEU A 9 9.50 -10.66 14.47
C LEU A 9 9.49 -10.94 12.96
N PHE A 10 8.86 -10.08 12.15
CA PHE A 10 8.84 -10.28 10.71
C PHE A 10 10.26 -10.14 10.14
N PRO A 11 10.77 -11.11 9.35
CA PRO A 11 12.19 -11.14 8.96
C PRO A 11 12.68 -9.84 8.33
N ALA A 12 11.89 -9.28 7.41
CA ALA A 12 12.23 -8.01 6.79
C ALA A 12 12.19 -6.82 7.76
N SER A 13 11.28 -6.82 8.73
CA SER A 13 11.19 -5.75 9.74
C SER A 13 12.41 -5.77 10.66
N VAL A 14 12.86 -6.94 11.13
CA VAL A 14 14.08 -7.09 11.93
C VAL A 14 15.30 -6.56 11.15
N LEU A 15 15.45 -6.97 9.88
CA LEU A 15 16.55 -6.53 9.04
C LEU A 15 16.56 -5.01 8.85
N TYR A 16 15.42 -4.43 8.45
CA TYR A 16 15.33 -2.99 8.14
C TYR A 16 15.27 -2.09 9.36
N SER A 17 14.99 -2.61 10.55
CA SER A 17 15.13 -1.86 11.80
C SER A 17 16.57 -1.84 12.32
N ALA A 18 17.40 -2.83 11.98
CA ALA A 18 18.80 -2.87 12.37
C ALA A 18 19.69 -1.92 11.52
N ILE A 19 19.25 -1.57 10.32
CA ILE A 19 19.94 -0.62 9.44
C ILE A 19 19.20 0.72 9.42
N THR A 20 19.91 1.84 9.53
CA THR A 20 19.36 3.21 9.59
C THR A 20 18.88 3.70 8.21
N VAL A 21 17.98 2.94 7.60
CA VAL A 21 17.43 3.24 6.28
C VAL A 21 16.10 3.99 6.38
N ARG A 22 15.77 4.75 5.33
CA ARG A 22 14.51 5.54 5.25
C ARG A 22 13.23 4.70 5.35
N GLU A 23 13.31 3.38 5.18
CA GLU A 23 12.17 2.45 5.21
C GLU A 23 11.43 2.48 6.53
N ALA A 24 12.13 2.61 7.67
CA ALA A 24 11.48 2.68 8.97
C ALA A 24 10.51 3.88 9.07
N TRP A 25 10.91 5.03 8.54
CA TRP A 25 10.07 6.24 8.48
C TRP A 25 8.87 6.06 7.54
N ILE A 26 9.06 5.37 6.41
CA ILE A 26 7.97 5.05 5.48
C ILE A 26 6.94 4.13 6.16
N VAL A 27 7.40 3.09 6.84
CA VAL A 27 6.55 2.16 7.60
C VAL A 27 5.81 2.89 8.71
N LEU A 28 6.50 3.75 9.46
CA LEU A 28 5.89 4.57 10.51
C LEU A 28 4.74 5.42 9.95
N CYS A 29 4.98 6.15 8.87
CA CYS A 29 3.95 6.96 8.22
C CYS A 29 2.78 6.07 7.72
N LEU A 30 3.07 4.91 7.13
CA LEU A 30 2.04 3.99 6.67
C LEU A 30 1.14 3.51 7.81
N VAL A 31 1.75 3.01 8.89
CA VAL A 31 1.04 2.43 10.03
C VAL A 31 0.29 3.51 10.80
N TYR A 32 0.92 4.66 11.06
CA TYR A 32 0.28 5.75 11.78
C TYR A 32 -0.87 6.37 10.97
N GLY A 33 -0.68 6.58 9.66
CA GLY A 33 -1.75 7.04 8.77
C GLY A 33 -2.92 6.04 8.72
N ALA A 34 -2.64 4.74 8.63
CA ALA A 34 -3.66 3.69 8.66
C ALA A 34 -4.40 3.65 10.01
N LEU A 35 -3.70 3.86 11.13
CA LEU A 35 -4.32 3.95 12.45
C LEU A 35 -5.26 5.15 12.56
N CYS A 36 -4.86 6.32 12.04
CA CYS A 36 -5.72 7.49 11.95
C CYS A 36 -6.95 7.21 11.07
N ALA A 37 -6.78 6.54 9.91
CA ALA A 37 -7.89 6.14 9.05
C ALA A 37 -8.86 5.18 9.77
N VAL A 38 -8.35 4.20 10.53
CA VAL A 38 -9.18 3.32 11.37
C VAL A 38 -9.98 4.11 12.40
N ARG A 39 -9.35 5.06 13.11
CA ARG A 39 -10.05 5.91 14.09
C ARG A 39 -11.15 6.75 13.46
N TRP A 40 -10.91 7.27 12.25
CA TRP A 40 -11.93 7.96 11.48
C TRP A 40 -13.09 7.02 11.10
N HIS A 41 -12.80 5.82 10.60
CA HIS A 41 -13.84 4.83 10.26
C HIS A 41 -14.66 4.34 11.47
N ARG A 42 -14.07 4.37 12.66
CA ARG A 42 -14.74 4.05 13.93
C ARG A 42 -15.49 5.24 14.53
N GLY A 43 -15.67 6.33 13.78
CA GLY A 43 -16.55 7.43 14.16
C GLY A 43 -15.91 8.49 15.07
N ARG A 44 -14.59 8.48 15.28
CA ARG A 44 -13.92 9.45 16.18
C ARG A 44 -13.80 10.88 15.61
N GLY A 45 -14.52 11.19 14.53
CA GLY A 45 -14.59 12.51 13.90
C GLY A 45 -13.64 12.73 12.72
N TRP A 46 -13.86 13.82 11.99
CA TRP A 46 -13.12 14.18 10.77
C TRP A 46 -11.68 14.65 11.00
N GLY A 47 -11.32 15.02 12.24
CA GLY A 47 -9.92 15.33 12.59
C GLY A 47 -8.97 14.17 12.33
N TRP A 48 -9.42 12.92 12.53
CA TRP A 48 -8.63 11.73 12.23
C TRP A 48 -8.48 11.46 10.74
N PHE A 49 -9.45 11.85 9.91
CA PHE A 49 -9.30 11.85 8.47
C PHE A 49 -8.22 12.85 8.03
N ALA A 50 -8.30 14.08 8.54
CA ALA A 50 -7.30 15.11 8.25
C ALA A 50 -5.90 14.66 8.68
N ALA A 51 -5.77 14.06 9.87
CA ALA A 51 -4.51 13.51 10.35
C ALA A 51 -4.00 12.35 9.46
N ALA A 52 -4.87 11.42 9.07
CA ALA A 52 -4.48 10.32 8.16
C ALA A 52 -3.94 10.86 6.83
N THR A 53 -4.68 11.79 6.22
CA THR A 53 -4.28 12.40 4.96
C THR A 53 -2.99 13.20 5.08
N ALA A 54 -2.84 14.02 6.13
CA ALA A 54 -1.62 14.78 6.37
C ALA A 54 -0.39 13.88 6.54
N VAL A 55 -0.53 12.78 7.30
CA VAL A 55 0.55 11.80 7.50
C VAL A 55 0.90 11.10 6.19
N PHE A 56 -0.09 10.72 5.38
CA PHE A 56 0.17 10.08 4.09
C PHE A 56 0.79 11.03 3.06
N LEU A 57 0.37 12.30 3.02
CA LEU A 57 0.98 13.32 2.17
C LEU A 57 2.39 13.67 2.63
N PHE A 58 2.64 13.77 3.93
CA PHE A 58 4.00 13.91 4.46
C PHE A 58 4.86 12.70 4.06
N GLY A 59 4.33 11.50 4.29
CA GLY A 59 5.00 10.25 3.95
C GLY A 59 5.20 10.04 2.44
N SER A 60 4.39 10.64 1.56
CA SER A 60 4.65 10.62 0.13
C SER A 60 5.95 11.34 -0.24
N GLY A 61 6.42 12.24 0.64
CA GLY A 61 7.78 12.80 0.70
C GLY A 61 8.89 11.76 0.91
N LEU A 62 8.57 10.52 1.29
CA LEU A 62 9.53 9.43 1.49
C LEU A 62 9.32 8.29 0.49
N ASN A 63 8.07 8.00 0.12
CA ASN A 63 7.73 6.94 -0.83
C ASN A 63 6.40 7.20 -1.55
N SER A 64 6.38 7.05 -2.88
CA SER A 64 5.17 7.23 -3.69
C SER A 64 4.02 6.30 -3.31
N GLY A 65 4.28 5.13 -2.73
CA GLY A 65 3.25 4.24 -2.19
C GLY A 65 2.30 4.94 -1.21
N LEU A 66 2.79 5.89 -0.41
CA LEU A 66 1.97 6.63 0.55
C LEU A 66 1.04 7.64 -0.11
N LEU A 67 1.32 8.04 -1.35
CA LEU A 67 0.37 8.80 -2.16
C LEU A 67 -0.87 7.98 -2.51
N ALA A 68 -0.68 6.69 -2.85
CA ALA A 68 -1.80 5.79 -3.09
C ALA A 68 -2.67 5.63 -1.83
N ALA A 69 -2.04 5.58 -0.65
CA ALA A 69 -2.77 5.55 0.63
C ALA A 69 -3.60 6.84 0.85
N ALA A 70 -3.02 8.02 0.58
CA ALA A 70 -3.75 9.29 0.66
C ALA A 70 -4.93 9.33 -0.32
N ALA A 71 -4.74 8.85 -1.55
CA ALA A 71 -5.79 8.79 -2.56
C ALA A 71 -6.94 7.86 -2.14
N VAL A 72 -6.64 6.69 -1.58
CA VAL A 72 -7.67 5.77 -1.05
C VAL A 72 -8.48 6.43 0.07
N VAL A 73 -7.82 7.00 1.08
CA VAL A 73 -8.54 7.64 2.20
C VAL A 73 -9.39 8.82 1.73
N SER A 74 -8.90 9.59 0.75
CA SER A 74 -9.66 10.67 0.13
C SER A 74 -10.88 10.14 -0.64
N LEU A 75 -10.72 9.08 -1.42
CA LEU A 75 -11.83 8.44 -2.13
C LEU A 75 -12.88 7.90 -1.16
N GLU A 76 -12.45 7.26 -0.07
CA GLU A 76 -13.34 6.79 0.98
C GLU A 76 -14.09 7.95 1.64
N ALA A 77 -13.42 9.10 1.84
CA ALA A 77 -14.07 10.28 2.40
C ALA A 77 -15.14 10.83 1.46
N LEU A 78 -14.91 10.80 0.15
CA LEU A 78 -15.93 11.17 -0.84
C LEU A 78 -17.12 10.20 -0.78
N VAL A 79 -16.86 8.90 -0.85
CA VAL A 79 -17.90 7.85 -0.88
C VAL A 79 -18.75 7.85 0.38
N TYR A 80 -18.12 7.95 1.55
CA TYR A 80 -18.84 7.84 2.82
C TYR A 80 -19.26 9.20 3.40
N GLY A 81 -18.46 10.24 3.19
CA GLY A 81 -18.76 11.60 3.66
C GLY A 81 -19.96 12.19 2.93
N ALA A 82 -20.11 11.93 1.63
CA ALA A 82 -21.29 12.35 0.87
C ALA A 82 -22.60 11.73 1.40
N ARG A 83 -22.52 10.56 2.05
CA ARG A 83 -23.67 9.81 2.58
C ARG A 83 -23.96 10.08 4.06
N ALA A 84 -22.95 10.42 4.85
CA ALA A 84 -23.04 10.44 6.32
C ALA A 84 -23.25 11.83 6.93
N LEU A 85 -23.20 12.89 6.13
CA LEU A 85 -23.20 14.26 6.65
C LEU A 85 -24.60 14.88 6.62
N PRO A 86 -25.20 15.19 7.79
CA PRO A 86 -26.45 15.96 7.90
C PRO A 86 -26.14 17.46 7.74
N VAL A 87 -25.32 17.79 6.74
CA VAL A 87 -24.79 19.13 6.55
C VAL A 87 -25.34 19.66 5.24
N GLY A 88 -25.74 20.93 5.23
CA GLY A 88 -26.35 21.58 4.06
C GLY A 88 -25.49 21.45 2.80
N ARG A 89 -26.11 21.66 1.63
CA ARG A 89 -25.46 21.50 0.31
C ARG A 89 -24.07 22.17 0.22
N ALA A 90 -23.90 23.32 0.88
CA ALA A 90 -22.64 24.06 0.94
C ALA A 90 -21.48 23.30 1.63
N ALA A 91 -21.74 22.60 2.74
CA ALA A 91 -20.70 21.85 3.44
C ALA A 91 -20.32 20.56 2.71
N ARG A 92 -21.29 19.93 2.03
CA ARG A 92 -20.99 18.83 1.10
C ARG A 92 -20.10 19.31 -0.04
N ALA A 93 -20.43 20.45 -0.64
CA ALA A 93 -19.60 21.06 -1.69
C ALA A 93 -18.19 21.40 -1.18
N ALA A 94 -18.06 21.94 0.03
CA ALA A 94 -16.76 22.24 0.65
C ALA A 94 -15.91 20.99 0.89
N LEU A 95 -16.53 19.87 1.31
CA LEU A 95 -15.82 18.59 1.48
C LEU A 95 -15.41 17.95 0.16
N LEU A 96 -16.28 18.00 -0.84
CA LEU A 96 -15.94 17.55 -2.19
C LEU A 96 -14.79 18.40 -2.77
N ALA A 97 -14.82 19.72 -2.56
CA ALA A 97 -13.76 20.63 -2.97
C ALA A 97 -12.46 20.37 -2.20
N ALA A 98 -12.52 20.13 -0.89
CA ALA A 98 -11.34 19.76 -0.10
C ALA A 98 -10.77 18.41 -0.53
N GLY A 99 -11.61 17.41 -0.80
CA GLY A 99 -11.19 16.12 -1.34
C GLY A 99 -10.54 16.27 -2.72
N ALA A 100 -11.15 17.04 -3.62
CA ALA A 100 -10.60 17.34 -4.94
C ALA A 100 -9.27 18.10 -4.85
N PHE A 101 -9.16 19.05 -3.92
CA PHE A 101 -7.93 19.79 -3.65
C PHE A 101 -6.81 18.87 -3.15
N LEU A 102 -7.12 17.93 -2.24
CA LEU A 102 -6.16 16.95 -1.75
C LEU A 102 -5.71 15.98 -2.85
N ILE A 103 -6.62 15.59 -3.75
CA ILE A 103 -6.29 14.81 -4.94
C ILE A 103 -5.39 15.63 -5.88
N ALA A 104 -5.69 16.90 -6.11
CA ALA A 104 -4.87 17.79 -6.93
C ALA A 104 -3.48 18.02 -6.31
N LEU A 105 -3.40 18.18 -4.99
CA LEU A 105 -2.14 18.30 -4.25
C LEU A 105 -1.33 17.02 -4.32
N ALA A 106 -2.00 15.86 -4.24
CA ALA A 106 -1.36 14.56 -4.45
C ALA A 106 -0.80 14.42 -5.88
N ALA A 107 -1.58 14.81 -6.89
CA ALA A 107 -1.14 14.82 -8.28
C ALA A 107 0.03 15.79 -8.52
N ALA A 108 0.00 16.97 -7.90
CA ALA A 108 1.09 17.95 -7.96
C ALA A 108 2.36 17.44 -7.25
N ASN A 109 2.23 16.76 -6.11
CA ASN A 109 3.37 16.15 -5.42
C ASN A 109 4.00 15.02 -6.26
N LEU A 110 3.17 14.23 -6.94
CA LEU A 110 3.62 13.22 -7.90
C LEU A 110 4.39 13.85 -9.07
N ALA A 111 3.84 14.93 -9.66
CA ALA A 111 4.47 15.66 -10.75
C ALA A 111 5.80 16.32 -10.35
N TYR A 112 5.87 16.86 -9.13
CA TYR A 112 7.04 17.59 -8.62
C TYR A 112 8.20 16.65 -8.24
N ARG A 113 7.95 15.59 -7.48
CA ARG A 113 9.02 14.75 -6.91
C ARG A 113 9.61 13.73 -7.88
N TRP A 114 8.87 13.38 -8.92
CA TRP A 114 9.32 12.43 -9.92
C TRP A 114 9.81 13.10 -11.21
N GLY A 115 9.95 14.42 -11.25
CA GLY A 115 10.13 15.17 -12.49
C GLY A 115 8.90 15.00 -13.40
N GLY A 116 8.61 15.99 -14.25
CA GLY A 116 7.57 15.83 -15.28
C GLY A 116 7.78 14.57 -16.15
N GLU A 117 8.99 14.04 -16.15
CA GLU A 117 9.41 12.81 -16.80
C GLU A 117 8.65 11.57 -16.40
N ASN A 118 8.11 11.37 -15.19
CA ASN A 118 7.38 10.14 -14.83
C ASN A 118 5.84 10.23 -14.97
N LEU A 119 5.24 11.42 -14.99
CA LEU A 119 3.87 11.54 -15.50
C LEU A 119 3.84 11.24 -17.00
N ILE A 120 4.91 11.64 -17.69
CA ILE A 120 5.23 11.20 -19.05
C ILE A 120 5.24 9.67 -19.16
N TRP A 121 5.34 8.86 -18.11
CA TRP A 121 5.41 7.38 -18.23
C TRP A 121 4.02 6.77 -18.41
N LEU A 122 3.02 7.41 -17.79
CA LEU A 122 1.62 7.12 -18.01
C LEU A 122 1.14 7.63 -19.38
N VAL A 123 1.78 8.69 -19.91
CA VAL A 123 1.42 9.33 -21.19
C VAL A 123 2.29 8.83 -22.37
N ARG A 124 3.47 8.27 -22.09
CA ARG A 124 4.45 7.70 -23.03
C ARG A 124 4.92 6.33 -22.52
N PRO A 125 4.17 5.27 -22.87
CA PRO A 125 4.51 3.89 -22.53
C PRO A 125 5.91 3.44 -22.94
N ALA A 126 6.51 4.04 -23.97
CA ALA A 126 7.89 3.75 -24.37
C ALA A 126 8.95 4.26 -23.36
N ALA A 127 8.70 5.41 -22.72
CA ALA A 127 9.58 5.89 -21.64
C ALA A 127 9.48 4.93 -20.44
N PHE A 128 8.23 4.65 -20.04
CA PHE A 128 7.72 3.39 -19.48
C PHE A 128 8.72 2.23 -19.41
N ASP A 129 8.74 1.59 -20.56
CA ASP A 129 9.45 0.37 -20.88
C ASP A 129 10.96 0.53 -20.63
N HIS A 130 11.54 1.62 -21.12
CA HIS A 130 12.98 1.83 -21.09
C HIS A 130 13.57 1.79 -19.68
N SER A 131 13.03 2.55 -18.71
CA SER A 131 13.54 2.45 -17.33
C SER A 131 13.02 1.24 -16.59
N GLN A 132 11.91 0.61 -16.98
CA GLN A 132 11.58 -0.72 -16.45
C GLN A 132 12.69 -1.73 -16.76
N HIS A 133 13.19 -1.75 -18.00
CA HIS A 133 14.33 -2.59 -18.37
C HIS A 133 15.61 -2.16 -17.66
N ALA A 134 15.85 -0.86 -17.48
CA ALA A 134 16.99 -0.38 -16.69
C ALA A 134 16.92 -0.81 -15.21
N PHE A 135 15.73 -0.84 -14.59
CA PHE A 135 15.52 -1.31 -13.22
C PHE A 135 15.52 -2.85 -13.10
N SER A 136 15.26 -3.54 -14.20
CA SER A 136 15.25 -5.00 -14.34
C SER A 136 16.61 -5.49 -14.84
N ALA A 137 17.68 -5.13 -14.13
CA ALA A 137 19.04 -5.50 -14.46
C ALA A 137 19.60 -6.62 -13.56
N GLY A 138 20.44 -7.48 -14.14
CA GLY A 138 21.19 -8.52 -13.44
C GLY A 138 20.39 -9.79 -13.13
N ARG A 139 21.01 -10.73 -12.38
CA ARG A 139 20.44 -12.05 -12.02
C ARG A 139 19.08 -11.94 -11.32
N THR A 140 18.82 -10.81 -10.66
CA THR A 140 17.67 -10.61 -9.79
C THR A 140 16.48 -9.93 -10.48
N ALA A 141 16.67 -9.52 -11.73
CA ALA A 141 15.64 -8.96 -12.58
C ALA A 141 14.51 -9.96 -12.80
N TYR A 142 13.27 -9.48 -12.86
CA TYR A 142 12.11 -10.26 -13.26
C TYR A 142 11.25 -9.48 -14.26
N LEU A 143 10.37 -10.19 -14.97
CA LEU A 143 9.44 -9.58 -15.94
C LEU A 143 10.14 -8.79 -17.07
N GLY A 144 11.44 -9.05 -17.33
CA GLY A 144 12.20 -8.41 -18.41
C GLY A 144 11.69 -8.74 -19.82
N GLU A 145 10.82 -9.74 -19.96
CA GLU A 145 10.17 -10.07 -21.24
C GLU A 145 8.88 -9.26 -21.47
N LEU A 146 8.34 -8.62 -20.41
CA LEU A 146 7.06 -7.90 -20.45
C LEU A 146 7.29 -6.44 -20.82
N HIS A 147 7.12 -6.18 -22.11
CA HIS A 147 7.21 -4.85 -22.67
C HIS A 147 5.90 -4.08 -22.48
N VAL A 148 5.97 -2.80 -22.14
CA VAL A 148 4.81 -1.91 -21.96
C VAL A 148 4.72 -0.96 -23.15
N ARG A 149 3.89 -1.31 -24.14
CA ARG A 149 3.72 -0.51 -25.37
C ARG A 149 2.53 0.44 -25.27
N SER A 150 1.61 0.18 -24.35
CA SER A 150 0.38 0.94 -24.17
C SER A 150 -0.02 1.03 -22.69
N VAL A 151 -0.93 1.95 -22.36
CA VAL A 151 -1.56 2.01 -21.02
C VAL A 151 -2.35 0.74 -20.72
N TRP A 152 -2.88 0.09 -21.77
CA TRP A 152 -3.55 -1.19 -21.63
C TRP A 152 -2.60 -2.29 -21.17
N ASP A 153 -1.37 -2.30 -21.70
CA ASP A 153 -0.34 -3.23 -21.24
C ASP A 153 -0.04 -3.04 -19.76
N LEU A 154 0.09 -1.79 -19.33
CA LEU A 154 0.29 -1.49 -17.91
C LEU A 154 -0.87 -2.00 -17.05
N PHE A 155 -2.11 -1.82 -17.50
CA PHE A 155 -3.31 -2.22 -16.77
C PHE A 155 -3.37 -3.73 -16.55
N TRP A 156 -3.24 -4.53 -17.61
CA TRP A 156 -3.33 -6.00 -17.47
C TRP A 156 -2.08 -6.62 -16.86
N GLN A 157 -0.90 -6.03 -17.06
CA GLN A 157 0.35 -6.52 -16.45
C GLN A 157 0.45 -6.23 -14.96
N THR A 158 -0.23 -5.19 -14.44
CA THR A 158 -0.14 -4.80 -13.03
C THR A 158 -0.54 -5.93 -12.06
N PRO A 159 -1.64 -6.68 -12.27
CA PRO A 159 -1.93 -7.89 -11.50
C PRO A 159 -0.80 -8.93 -11.50
N VAL A 160 -0.21 -9.21 -12.66
CA VAL A 160 0.91 -10.16 -12.79
C VAL A 160 2.14 -9.65 -12.03
N ARG A 161 2.46 -8.36 -12.18
CA ARG A 161 3.52 -7.66 -11.45
C ARG A 161 3.31 -7.76 -9.94
N CYS A 162 2.07 -7.66 -9.45
CA CYS A 162 1.77 -7.83 -8.01
C CYS A 162 2.03 -9.25 -7.52
N VAL A 163 1.61 -10.27 -8.28
CA VAL A 163 1.86 -11.68 -7.95
C VAL A 163 3.37 -11.93 -7.88
N VAL A 164 4.13 -11.45 -8.85
CA VAL A 164 5.58 -11.62 -8.88
C VAL A 164 6.29 -10.81 -7.80
N PHE A 165 5.83 -9.59 -7.52
CA PHE A 165 6.35 -8.75 -6.44
C PHE A 165 6.17 -9.40 -5.06
N LEU A 166 4.99 -9.97 -4.79
CA LEU A 166 4.65 -10.57 -3.51
C LEU A 166 5.27 -11.96 -3.32
N PHE A 167 5.24 -12.80 -4.37
CA PHE A 167 5.54 -14.23 -4.23
C PHE A 167 6.79 -14.69 -4.98
N GLY A 168 7.46 -13.78 -5.71
CA GLY A 168 8.61 -13.88 -6.64
C GLY A 168 9.50 -15.12 -6.72
N PHE A 169 9.62 -15.87 -5.63
CA PHE A 169 10.82 -16.58 -5.28
C PHE A 169 10.53 -17.98 -4.72
N PRO A 170 9.72 -18.79 -5.43
CA PRO A 170 10.16 -20.18 -5.63
C PRO A 170 10.37 -20.61 -7.10
N TRP A 171 10.02 -19.79 -8.09
CA TRP A 171 10.00 -20.23 -9.50
C TRP A 171 11.25 -19.91 -10.33
N ARG A 172 12.30 -19.33 -9.74
CA ARG A 172 13.59 -19.05 -10.42
C ARG A 172 14.76 -19.64 -9.64
N GLY A 173 15.79 -20.07 -10.38
CA GLY A 173 16.94 -20.84 -9.89
C GLY A 173 17.44 -20.41 -8.52
N PHE A 174 17.15 -21.27 -7.53
CA PHE A 174 17.50 -21.07 -6.13
C PHE A 174 19.01 -21.17 -5.94
N ARG A 175 19.63 -20.17 -5.30
CA ARG A 175 20.97 -20.28 -4.71
C ARG A 175 20.85 -20.21 -3.19
N ALA A 176 21.79 -20.81 -2.47
CA ALA A 176 21.79 -20.83 -1.00
C ALA A 176 21.66 -19.43 -0.36
N GLY A 177 22.21 -18.39 -1.01
CA GLY A 177 22.10 -16.99 -0.58
C GLY A 177 20.72 -16.35 -0.75
N ASP A 178 19.77 -17.00 -1.44
CA ASP A 178 18.42 -16.48 -1.67
C ASP A 178 17.38 -17.07 -0.68
N SER A 179 17.82 -17.89 0.28
CA SER A 179 16.97 -18.55 1.29
C SER A 179 16.10 -17.58 2.11
N LEU A 180 16.63 -16.42 2.49
CA LEU A 180 15.87 -15.37 3.17
C LEU A 180 14.77 -14.77 2.29
N ALA A 181 15.02 -14.66 0.98
CA ALA A 181 14.03 -14.15 0.03
C ALA A 181 12.89 -15.14 -0.19
N VAL A 182 13.18 -16.46 -0.20
CA VAL A 182 12.17 -17.54 -0.20
C VAL A 182 11.33 -17.48 1.06
N LEU A 183 11.96 -17.49 2.23
CA LEU A 183 11.26 -17.47 3.51
C LEU A 183 10.32 -16.27 3.61
N ASP A 184 10.81 -15.10 3.21
CA ASP A 184 10.01 -13.88 3.19
C ASP A 184 8.82 -14.00 2.21
N ALA A 185 9.03 -14.50 0.98
CA ALA A 185 7.95 -14.74 0.03
C ALA A 185 6.89 -15.73 0.55
N LEU A 186 7.31 -16.80 1.25
CA LEU A 186 6.41 -17.75 1.90
C LEU A 186 5.59 -17.09 3.02
N CYS A 187 6.19 -16.19 3.81
CA CYS A 187 5.48 -15.39 4.79
C CYS A 187 4.42 -14.50 4.13
N TYR A 188 4.72 -13.84 3.02
CA TYR A 188 3.71 -13.06 2.27
C TYR A 188 2.62 -13.94 1.67
N LEU A 189 2.96 -15.14 1.16
CA LEU A 189 1.97 -16.09 0.68
C LEU A 189 1.03 -16.53 1.80
N ALA A 190 1.56 -16.87 2.97
CA ALA A 190 0.75 -17.22 4.14
C ALA A 190 -0.17 -16.06 4.54
N LEU A 191 0.34 -14.83 4.62
CA LEU A 191 -0.47 -13.64 4.91
C LEU A 191 -1.55 -13.40 3.86
N ALA A 192 -1.23 -13.52 2.57
CA ALA A 192 -2.18 -13.36 1.49
C ALA A 192 -3.30 -14.39 1.55
N VAL A 193 -2.97 -15.67 1.77
CA VAL A 193 -3.96 -16.75 1.95
C VAL A 193 -4.87 -16.46 3.15
N LEU A 194 -4.32 -15.99 4.28
CA LEU A 194 -5.11 -15.63 5.46
C LEU A 194 -6.06 -14.46 5.19
N VAL A 195 -5.58 -13.42 4.51
CA VAL A 195 -6.40 -12.26 4.13
C VAL A 195 -7.52 -12.66 3.17
N VAL A 196 -7.21 -13.45 2.13
CA VAL A 196 -8.20 -13.93 1.15
C VAL A 196 -9.26 -14.83 1.80
N ARG A 197 -8.85 -15.79 2.65
CA ARG A 197 -9.79 -16.65 3.40
C ARG A 197 -10.72 -15.87 4.32
N ARG A 198 -10.35 -14.64 4.69
CA ARG A 198 -11.13 -13.76 5.57
C ARG A 198 -11.73 -12.56 4.85
N ALA A 199 -11.63 -12.48 3.52
CA ALA A 199 -12.07 -11.32 2.75
C ALA A 199 -13.53 -10.95 3.04
N GLY A 200 -14.43 -11.94 3.17
CA GLY A 200 -15.83 -11.67 3.50
C GLY A 200 -16.05 -10.95 4.85
N VAL A 201 -15.22 -11.23 5.86
CA VAL A 201 -15.29 -10.53 7.17
C VAL A 201 -14.66 -9.14 7.08
N LEU A 202 -13.51 -9.05 6.40
CA LEU A 202 -12.78 -7.79 6.24
C LEU A 202 -13.58 -6.76 5.43
N LEU A 203 -14.28 -7.20 4.39
CA LEU A 203 -15.08 -6.33 3.53
C LEU A 203 -16.36 -5.81 4.19
N ARG A 204 -16.84 -6.48 5.26
CA ARG A 204 -18.02 -6.04 6.04
C ARG A 204 -17.67 -4.99 7.10
N ASP A 205 -16.49 -5.05 7.70
CA ASP A 205 -16.02 -4.02 8.62
C ASP A 205 -15.43 -2.84 7.82
N ARG A 206 -16.03 -1.67 7.97
CA ARG A 206 -15.62 -0.46 7.25
C ARG A 206 -14.15 -0.11 7.52
N ALA A 207 -13.68 -0.26 8.75
CA ALA A 207 -12.29 0.05 9.08
C ALA A 207 -11.32 -0.96 8.44
N ALA A 208 -11.64 -2.26 8.51
CA ALA A 208 -10.82 -3.30 7.91
C ALA A 208 -10.79 -3.20 6.38
N ARG A 209 -11.93 -2.89 5.75
CA ARG A 209 -12.03 -2.63 4.32
C ARG A 209 -11.18 -1.44 3.88
N GLY A 210 -11.14 -0.35 4.65
CA GLY A 210 -10.29 0.79 4.33
C GLY A 210 -8.81 0.47 4.44
N VAL A 211 -8.39 -0.25 5.49
CA VAL A 211 -7.00 -0.74 5.61
C VAL A 211 -6.64 -1.70 4.47
N LEU A 212 -7.56 -2.57 4.05
CA LEU A 212 -7.38 -3.44 2.89
C LEU A 212 -7.22 -2.63 1.59
N GLY A 213 -8.04 -1.60 1.38
CA GLY A 213 -7.92 -0.70 0.24
C GLY A 213 -6.57 0.01 0.19
N ILE A 214 -6.09 0.52 1.34
CA ILE A 214 -4.75 1.12 1.46
C ILE A 214 -3.67 0.09 1.12
N ALA A 215 -3.70 -1.10 1.71
CA ALA A 215 -2.70 -2.14 1.47
C ALA A 215 -2.64 -2.56 -0.01
N VAL A 216 -3.80 -2.73 -0.65
CA VAL A 216 -3.90 -3.07 -2.07
C VAL A 216 -3.37 -1.95 -2.95
N ALA A 217 -3.78 -0.69 -2.73
CA ALA A 217 -3.35 0.44 -3.55
C ALA A 217 -1.84 0.72 -3.44
N VAL A 218 -1.29 0.64 -2.23
CA VAL A 218 0.15 0.77 -2.00
C VAL A 218 0.90 -0.36 -2.71
N THR A 219 0.41 -1.60 -2.62
CA THR A 219 1.02 -2.76 -3.28
C THR A 219 0.99 -2.63 -4.80
N LEU A 220 -0.17 -2.27 -5.37
CA LEU A 220 -0.33 -2.05 -6.81
C LEU A 220 0.68 -1.03 -7.32
N LEU A 221 0.72 0.16 -6.69
CA LEU A 221 1.60 1.22 -7.13
C LEU A 221 3.07 0.78 -7.05
N ILE A 222 3.50 0.19 -5.93
CA ILE A 222 4.89 -0.23 -5.75
C ILE A 222 5.27 -1.36 -6.72
N ALA A 223 4.41 -2.37 -6.90
CA ALA A 223 4.67 -3.51 -7.75
C ALA A 223 4.81 -3.12 -9.22
N THR A 224 4.03 -2.15 -9.69
CA THR A 224 4.12 -1.63 -11.06
C THR A 224 5.52 -1.12 -11.39
N PHE A 225 6.19 -0.45 -10.43
CA PHE A 225 7.49 0.17 -10.66
C PHE A 225 8.69 -0.67 -10.23
N THR A 226 8.48 -1.87 -9.67
CA THR A 226 9.57 -2.72 -9.19
C THR A 226 9.90 -3.83 -10.18
N GLY A 227 11.14 -3.90 -10.66
CA GLY A 227 11.60 -4.86 -11.68
C GLY A 227 12.63 -5.90 -11.23
N ASN A 228 13.05 -5.88 -9.96
CA ASN A 228 14.00 -6.86 -9.43
C ASN A 228 13.64 -7.31 -8.01
N TYR A 229 14.00 -8.55 -7.64
CA TYR A 229 13.54 -9.14 -6.39
C TYR A 229 14.20 -8.54 -5.14
N GLY A 230 15.40 -7.97 -5.26
CA GLY A 230 16.08 -7.29 -4.14
C GLY A 230 15.36 -6.01 -3.74
N THR A 231 14.99 -5.19 -4.73
CA THR A 231 14.12 -4.03 -4.54
C THR A 231 12.74 -4.47 -4.07
N ALA A 232 12.18 -5.56 -4.63
CA ALA A 232 10.89 -6.09 -4.18
C ALA A 232 10.92 -6.49 -2.70
N PHE A 233 11.96 -7.18 -2.23
CA PHE A 233 12.18 -7.53 -0.82
C PHE A 233 12.12 -6.29 0.09
N ARG A 234 12.82 -5.22 -0.28
CA ARG A 234 12.82 -3.94 0.44
C ARG A 234 11.45 -3.26 0.45
N HIS A 235 10.77 -3.31 -0.68
CA HIS A 235 9.53 -2.56 -0.87
C HIS A 235 8.31 -3.27 -0.27
N ARG A 236 8.23 -4.60 -0.33
CA ARG A 236 7.12 -5.36 0.28
C ARG A 236 7.15 -5.29 1.80
N ALA A 237 8.34 -5.20 2.41
CA ALA A 237 8.53 -4.98 3.84
C ALA A 237 7.72 -3.79 4.38
N LYS A 238 7.48 -2.78 3.54
CA LYS A 238 6.70 -1.59 3.90
C LYS A 238 5.23 -1.93 4.16
N VAL A 239 4.67 -2.90 3.43
CA VAL A 239 3.25 -3.26 3.47
C VAL A 239 2.97 -4.39 4.48
N ALA A 240 4.00 -5.14 4.90
CA ALA A 240 3.91 -6.25 5.85
C ALA A 240 3.05 -5.93 7.09
N PRO A 241 3.22 -4.77 7.76
CA PRO A 241 2.45 -4.46 8.96
C PRO A 241 0.94 -4.38 8.72
N LEU A 242 0.51 -3.88 7.56
CA LEU A 242 -0.91 -3.84 7.20
C LEU A 242 -1.46 -5.24 6.92
N LEU A 243 -0.71 -6.08 6.21
CA LEU A 243 -1.11 -7.46 5.93
C LEU A 243 -1.22 -8.29 7.22
N ILE A 244 -0.26 -8.13 8.14
CA ILE A 244 -0.29 -8.78 9.46
C ILE A 244 -1.49 -8.29 10.28
N ALA A 245 -1.79 -6.99 10.27
CA ALA A 245 -2.95 -6.43 10.95
C ALA A 245 -4.27 -6.99 10.38
N LEU A 246 -4.40 -7.07 9.05
CA LEU A 246 -5.58 -7.60 8.37
C LEU A 246 -5.76 -9.11 8.65
N ALA A 247 -4.68 -9.88 8.59
CA ALA A 247 -4.70 -11.30 8.94
C ALA A 247 -5.14 -11.53 10.40
N ALA A 248 -4.65 -10.69 11.32
CA ALA A 248 -4.99 -10.79 12.74
C ALA A 248 -6.42 -10.28 13.05
N ALA A 249 -6.91 -9.24 12.38
CA ALA A 249 -8.28 -8.71 12.59
C ALA A 249 -9.38 -9.77 12.34
N GLY A 250 -9.10 -10.72 11.46
CA GLY A 250 -9.97 -11.87 11.19
C GLY A 250 -9.98 -12.96 12.27
N SER A 251 -9.03 -12.96 13.21
CA SER A 251 -8.86 -14.02 14.23
C SER A 251 -9.52 -13.73 15.59
N LEU A 252 -10.02 -12.52 15.83
CA LEU A 252 -10.69 -12.19 17.09
C LEU A 252 -12.15 -12.68 17.08
N PRO A 253 -12.58 -13.48 18.08
CA PRO A 253 -13.98 -13.91 18.22
C PRO A 253 -14.92 -12.70 18.27
N ALA A 254 -16.08 -12.81 17.62
CA ALA A 254 -17.08 -11.74 17.51
C ALA A 254 -17.45 -11.09 18.87
N GLY A 255 -17.36 -11.85 19.98
CA GLY A 255 -17.63 -11.37 21.33
C GLY A 255 -16.63 -10.34 21.89
N ARG A 256 -15.35 -10.35 21.46
CA ARG A 256 -14.35 -9.37 21.94
C ARG A 256 -14.42 -8.02 21.22
N ARG A 257 -15.06 -7.95 20.05
CA ARG A 257 -15.17 -6.68 19.29
C ARG A 257 -16.01 -5.62 20.01
N ARG A 258 -16.97 -6.01 20.86
CA ARG A 258 -17.81 -5.08 21.64
C ARG A 258 -17.12 -4.45 22.83
N ILE A 259 -16.04 -5.04 23.34
CA ILE A 259 -15.40 -4.59 24.59
C ILE A 259 -14.40 -3.46 24.31
N GLU A 260 -13.79 -3.42 23.12
CA GLU A 260 -12.85 -2.36 22.71
C GLU A 260 -13.55 -1.14 22.07
N GLU A 261 -14.87 -1.19 21.89
CA GLU A 261 -15.70 -0.09 21.35
C GLU A 261 -16.34 0.79 22.43
N ARG A 262 -16.12 0.48 23.72
CA ARG A 262 -16.43 1.36 24.86
C ARG A 262 -15.17 2.04 25.35
#